data_AF-A0A7S0WUD7-F1
#
_entry.id   AF-A0A7S0WUD7-F1
#
_cell.length_a   1.000
_cell.length_b   1.000
_cell.length_c   1.000
_cell.angle_alpha   90.00
_cell.angle_beta   90.00
_cell.angle_gamma   90.00
#
_symmetry.space_group_name_H-M   'P 1'
#
loop_
_entity.id
_entity.type
_entity.pdbx_description
1 polymer ?
#
loop_
_entity_poly.entity_id
_entity_poly.type
_entity_poly.pdbx_seq_one_letter_code
_entity_poly.pdbx_strand_id
1 'polypeptide(L)'
;ELAPGANDFTQFRAFGPGITEPVTVSEPATFFVQPRDAYGNNRADTGNLVSELQNEISLVTRTGTEVRYNSTDVPFFVSWNAETNLYEVAFTPAKSGTLVTTITLSGIFIEGGQGFSQTIEAGGPLPAVSA
;
A
#
# COMPACT_ATOMS: atom_id res chain seq x y z
N GLU A 1 7.11 -29.70 -15.70
CA GLU A 1 6.33 -28.57 -15.14
C GLU A 1 6.95 -28.22 -13.80
N LEU A 2 7.53 -27.03 -13.64
CA LEU A 2 8.11 -26.60 -12.36
C LEU A 2 6.96 -26.05 -11.52
N ALA A 3 6.54 -26.80 -10.50
CA ALA A 3 5.54 -26.34 -9.55
C ALA A 3 6.10 -25.15 -8.75
N PRO A 4 5.29 -24.12 -8.43
CA PRO A 4 5.75 -22.97 -7.66
C PRO A 4 6.26 -23.42 -6.29
N GLY A 5 7.44 -22.90 -5.91
CA GLY A 5 8.08 -23.17 -4.62
C GLY A 5 7.32 -22.61 -3.42
N ALA A 6 7.80 -22.89 -2.21
CA ALA A 6 7.26 -22.31 -0.97
C ALA A 6 7.25 -20.76 -1.04
N ASN A 7 6.36 -20.13 -0.28
CA ASN A 7 6.27 -18.67 -0.22
C ASN A 7 7.63 -18.10 0.21
N ASP A 8 8.13 -17.13 -0.55
CA ASP A 8 9.25 -16.30 -0.15
C ASP A 8 8.75 -14.85 -0.11
N PHE A 9 8.51 -14.36 1.11
CA PHE A 9 7.98 -13.02 1.32
C PHE A 9 8.96 -11.93 0.85
N THR A 10 10.24 -12.22 0.66
CA THR A 10 11.20 -11.25 0.08
C THR A 10 10.92 -10.95 -1.39
N GLN A 11 10.23 -11.86 -2.10
CA GLN A 11 9.94 -11.73 -3.53
C GLN A 11 8.56 -11.15 -3.81
N PHE A 12 7.71 -11.01 -2.80
CA PHE A 12 6.41 -10.32 -2.95
C PHE A 12 6.66 -8.90 -3.42
N ARG A 13 5.77 -8.38 -4.27
CA ARG A 13 5.97 -7.06 -4.88
C ARG A 13 4.78 -6.15 -4.66
N ALA A 14 5.03 -4.93 -4.20
CA ALA A 14 4.03 -3.87 -4.14
C ALA A 14 4.13 -2.91 -5.34
N PHE A 15 2.99 -2.51 -5.90
CA PHE A 15 2.89 -1.54 -7.00
C PHE A 15 1.49 -0.94 -7.11
N GLY A 16 1.34 0.18 -7.81
CA GLY A 16 0.05 0.80 -8.09
C GLY A 16 0.04 2.29 -7.79
N PRO A 17 -0.98 3.02 -8.28
CA PRO A 17 -1.02 4.48 -8.21
C PRO A 17 -0.96 4.99 -6.78
N GLY A 18 -1.55 4.27 -5.82
CA GLY A 18 -1.52 4.62 -4.40
C GLY A 18 -0.13 4.56 -3.73
N ILE A 19 0.93 4.12 -4.43
CA ILE A 19 2.33 4.18 -3.96
C ILE A 19 3.32 4.73 -5.00
N THR A 20 2.87 5.00 -6.24
CA THR A 20 3.72 5.49 -7.33
C THR A 20 3.32 6.86 -7.87
N GLU A 21 2.12 7.34 -7.56
CA GLU A 21 1.56 8.60 -8.06
C GLU A 21 1.11 9.48 -6.89
N PRO A 22 1.06 10.82 -7.06
CA PRO A 22 0.46 11.69 -6.06
C PRO A 22 -1.00 11.29 -5.79
N VAL A 23 -1.41 11.32 -4.52
CA VAL A 23 -2.79 11.03 -4.11
C VAL A 23 -3.43 12.27 -3.50
N THR A 24 -4.75 12.43 -3.63
CA THR A 24 -5.46 13.62 -3.16
C THR A 24 -6.16 13.37 -1.83
N VAL A 25 -6.15 14.35 -0.92
CA VAL A 25 -6.97 14.28 0.30
C VAL A 25 -8.45 14.03 -0.04
N SER A 26 -9.07 13.09 0.68
CA SER A 26 -10.46 12.64 0.51
C SER A 26 -10.77 11.89 -0.79
N GLU A 27 -9.78 11.60 -1.64
CA GLU A 27 -9.96 10.71 -2.79
C GLU A 27 -9.46 9.30 -2.46
N PRO A 28 -10.23 8.25 -2.81
CA PRO A 28 -9.80 6.87 -2.60
C PRO A 28 -8.59 6.55 -3.49
N ALA A 29 -7.56 5.96 -2.90
CA ALA A 29 -6.37 5.48 -3.58
C ALA A 29 -6.15 4.01 -3.31
N THR A 30 -5.55 3.31 -4.28
CA THR A 30 -5.32 1.87 -4.21
C THR A 30 -3.91 1.50 -4.66
N PHE A 31 -3.33 0.50 -4.02
CA PHE A 31 -2.15 -0.21 -4.51
C PHE A 31 -2.35 -1.71 -4.32
N PHE A 32 -1.48 -2.50 -4.94
CA PHE A 32 -1.58 -3.94 -5.01
C PHE A 32 -0.32 -4.60 -4.47
N VAL A 33 -0.51 -5.76 -3.84
CA VAL A 33 0.57 -6.67 -3.44
C VAL A 33 0.41 -7.96 -4.23
N GLN A 34 1.42 -8.30 -5.04
CA GLN A 34 1.48 -9.52 -5.85
C GLN A 34 2.26 -10.61 -5.13
N PRO A 35 1.63 -11.77 -4.88
CA PRO A 35 2.32 -12.96 -4.40
C PRO A 35 3.29 -13.51 -5.44
N ARG A 36 4.51 -13.85 -5.00
CA ARG A 36 5.57 -14.42 -5.84
C ARG A 36 6.28 -15.56 -5.12
N ASP A 37 6.83 -16.49 -5.90
CA ASP A 37 7.69 -17.56 -5.38
C ASP A 37 9.13 -17.06 -5.15
N ALA A 38 9.99 -17.91 -4.58
CA ALA A 38 11.41 -17.63 -4.32
C ALA A 38 12.24 -17.28 -5.57
N TYR A 39 11.70 -17.49 -6.77
CA TYR A 39 12.36 -17.20 -8.04
C TYR A 39 11.77 -15.95 -8.72
N GLY A 40 10.83 -15.24 -8.06
CA GLY A 40 10.18 -14.03 -8.56
C GLY A 40 9.04 -14.30 -9.54
N ASN A 41 8.62 -15.55 -9.72
CA ASN A 41 7.48 -15.87 -10.57
C ASN A 41 6.17 -15.53 -9.85
N ASN A 42 5.21 -14.97 -10.58
CA ASN A 42 3.87 -14.74 -10.04
C ASN A 42 3.24 -16.07 -9.63
N ARG A 43 2.66 -16.10 -8.43
CA ARG A 43 2.06 -17.30 -7.86
C ARG A 43 0.57 -17.09 -7.63
N ALA A 44 -0.24 -18.11 -7.92
CA ALA A 44 -1.63 -18.16 -7.48
C ALA A 44 -1.71 -18.30 -5.96
N ASP A 45 -2.48 -17.42 -5.32
CA ASP A 45 -2.78 -17.47 -3.89
C ASP A 45 -4.30 -17.63 -3.70
N THR A 46 -4.73 -17.81 -2.46
CA THR A 46 -6.12 -18.04 -2.06
C THR A 46 -6.64 -16.93 -1.14
N GLY A 47 -5.85 -15.87 -0.93
CA GLY A 47 -6.22 -14.73 -0.09
C GLY A 47 -5.97 -14.96 1.41
N ASN A 48 -5.26 -16.02 1.80
CA ASN A 48 -5.05 -16.35 3.21
C ASN A 48 -4.24 -15.30 3.98
N LEU A 49 -3.48 -14.45 3.29
CA LEU A 49 -2.64 -13.42 3.91
C LEU A 49 -3.36 -12.08 4.13
N VAL A 50 -4.68 -11.96 3.84
CA VAL A 50 -5.42 -10.69 4.04
C VAL A 50 -5.24 -10.17 5.47
N SER A 51 -5.41 -11.02 6.47
CA SER A 51 -5.30 -10.60 7.88
C SER A 51 -3.87 -10.26 8.30
N GLU A 52 -2.88 -10.94 7.73
CA GLU A 52 -1.47 -10.65 8.01
C GLU A 52 -1.08 -9.31 7.40
N LEU A 53 -1.39 -9.10 6.11
CA LEU A 53 -1.17 -7.82 5.42
C LEU A 53 -1.90 -6.65 6.12
N GLN A 54 -3.14 -6.87 6.59
CA GLN A 54 -3.89 -5.84 7.31
C GLN A 54 -3.21 -5.38 8.60
N ASN A 55 -2.45 -6.26 9.26
CA ASN A 55 -1.77 -5.99 10.51
C ASN A 55 -0.33 -5.49 10.33
N GLU A 56 0.34 -5.90 9.24
CA GLU A 56 1.76 -5.61 9.03
C GLU A 56 2.03 -4.43 8.08
N ILE A 57 1.07 -4.04 7.25
CA ILE A 57 1.19 -2.82 6.44
C ILE A 57 1.08 -1.59 7.35
N SER A 58 1.99 -0.63 7.14
CA SER A 58 1.97 0.68 7.80
C SER A 58 1.93 1.79 6.77
N LEU A 59 0.86 2.59 6.81
CA LEU A 59 0.73 3.83 6.04
C LEU A 59 0.71 5.00 7.03
N VAL A 60 1.72 5.88 6.92
CA VAL A 60 1.82 7.06 7.78
C VAL A 60 1.99 8.33 6.95
N THR A 61 1.15 9.32 7.18
CA THR A 61 1.35 10.67 6.63
C THR A 61 2.30 11.44 7.53
N ARG A 62 3.37 11.99 6.96
CA ARG A 62 4.33 12.89 7.62
C ARG A 62 4.12 14.32 7.16
N THR A 63 3.98 15.24 8.12
CA THR A 63 3.88 16.69 7.85
C THR A 63 4.90 17.46 8.67
N GLY A 64 5.62 18.40 8.04
CA GLY A 64 6.66 19.19 8.69
C GLY A 64 8.03 18.98 8.04
N THR A 65 9.09 19.32 8.76
CA THR A 65 10.48 19.13 8.30
C THR A 65 11.03 17.80 8.84
N GLU A 66 12.04 17.22 8.20
CA GLU A 66 12.64 15.93 8.56
C GLU A 66 13.05 15.82 10.05
N VAL A 67 13.44 16.93 10.68
CA VAL A 67 13.83 17.00 12.11
C VAL A 67 12.62 17.12 13.06
N ARG A 68 11.46 17.57 12.56
CA ARG A 68 10.22 17.77 13.32
C ARG A 68 9.01 17.50 12.41
N TYR A 69 8.78 16.24 12.12
CA TYR A 69 7.55 15.82 11.45
C TYR A 69 6.54 15.29 12.45
N ASN A 70 5.27 15.54 12.19
CA ASN A 70 4.16 14.83 12.81
C ASN A 70 3.80 13.64 11.93
N SER A 71 3.63 12.47 12.53
CA SER A 71 3.10 11.27 11.87
C SER A 71 1.63 11.10 12.21
N THR A 72 0.81 10.75 11.23
CA THR A 72 -0.58 10.36 11.41
C THR A 72 -0.82 9.06 10.64
N ASP A 73 -1.34 8.04 11.31
CA ASP A 73 -1.72 6.78 10.66
C ASP A 73 -2.85 7.01 9.64
N VAL A 74 -2.72 6.39 8.48
CA VAL A 74 -3.76 6.41 7.44
C VAL A 74 -4.53 5.09 7.50
N PRO A 75 -5.84 5.11 7.77
CA PRO A 75 -6.65 3.91 7.73
C PRO A 75 -6.68 3.30 6.33
N PHE A 76 -6.57 1.98 6.25
CA PHE A 76 -6.63 1.23 5.01
C PHE A 76 -7.34 -0.11 5.21
N PHE A 77 -7.81 -0.70 4.12
CA PHE A 77 -8.41 -2.02 4.09
C PHE A 77 -7.70 -2.89 3.06
N VAL A 78 -7.42 -4.13 3.44
CA VAL A 78 -6.87 -5.15 2.54
C VAL A 78 -7.98 -6.10 2.11
N SER A 79 -8.06 -6.38 0.82
CA SER A 79 -8.95 -7.39 0.24
C SER A 79 -8.20 -8.29 -0.74
N TRP A 80 -8.72 -9.49 -0.97
CA TRP A 80 -8.20 -10.41 -1.99
C TRP A 80 -9.08 -10.35 -3.24
N ASN A 81 -8.46 -10.12 -4.40
CA ASN A 81 -9.13 -10.20 -5.68
C ASN A 81 -8.71 -11.49 -6.42
N ALA A 82 -9.62 -12.46 -6.48
CA ALA A 82 -9.38 -13.75 -7.11
C ALA A 82 -9.31 -13.68 -8.65
N GLU A 83 -9.88 -12.64 -9.27
CA GLU A 83 -9.84 -12.46 -10.73
C GLU A 83 -8.47 -11.98 -11.19
N THR A 84 -7.86 -11.07 -10.44
CA THR A 84 -6.52 -10.52 -10.73
C THR A 84 -5.40 -11.25 -10.01
N ASN A 85 -5.74 -12.09 -9.02
CA ASN A 85 -4.80 -12.81 -8.16
C ASN A 85 -3.84 -11.83 -7.44
N LEU A 86 -4.42 -10.78 -6.88
CA LEU A 86 -3.74 -9.69 -6.16
C LEU A 86 -4.41 -9.41 -4.82
N TYR A 87 -3.61 -9.02 -3.83
CA TYR A 87 -4.12 -8.34 -2.65
C TYR A 87 -4.26 -6.86 -2.98
N GLU A 88 -5.45 -6.30 -2.81
CA GLU A 88 -5.75 -4.89 -3.01
C GLU A 88 -5.74 -4.17 -1.67
N VAL A 89 -5.05 -3.04 -1.62
CA VAL A 89 -4.96 -2.20 -0.43
C VAL A 89 -5.56 -0.84 -0.77
N ALA A 90 -6.71 -0.56 -0.19
CA ALA A 90 -7.46 0.66 -0.42
C ALA A 90 -7.38 1.58 0.80
N PHE A 91 -7.13 2.87 0.58
CA PHE A 91 -7.07 3.87 1.63
C PHE A 91 -7.63 5.22 1.15
N THR A 92 -7.99 6.08 2.09
CA THR A 92 -8.42 7.45 1.80
C THR A 92 -7.66 8.41 2.71
N PRO A 93 -6.70 9.19 2.18
CA PRO A 93 -5.90 10.08 3.00
C PRO A 93 -6.74 11.25 3.52
N ALA A 94 -6.68 11.49 4.83
CA ALA A 94 -7.42 12.58 5.47
C ALA A 94 -6.60 13.89 5.57
N LYS A 95 -5.28 13.83 5.37
CA LYS A 95 -4.36 14.96 5.51
C LYS A 95 -3.35 14.97 4.37
N SER A 96 -3.04 16.16 3.87
CA SER A 96 -1.95 16.39 2.92
C SER A 96 -0.60 16.26 3.62
N GLY A 97 0.45 15.88 2.89
CA GLY A 97 1.79 15.66 3.44
C GLY A 97 2.58 14.64 2.62
N THR A 98 3.64 14.10 3.19
CA THR A 98 4.36 12.98 2.59
C THR A 98 3.80 11.68 3.15
N LEU A 99 3.15 10.87 2.33
CA LEU A 99 2.79 9.50 2.70
C LEU A 99 4.07 8.66 2.69
N VAL A 100 4.32 7.93 3.76
CA VAL A 100 5.34 6.89 3.83
C VAL A 100 4.64 5.55 4.00
N THR A 101 4.82 4.67 3.03
CA THR A 101 4.26 3.32 3.02
C THR A 101 5.37 2.31 3.31
N THR A 102 5.13 1.45 4.30
CA THR A 102 6.00 0.34 4.66
C THR A 102 5.18 -0.94 4.66
N ILE A 103 5.71 -1.98 4.02
CA ILE A 103 5.03 -3.26 3.87
C ILE A 103 5.98 -4.36 4.33
N THR A 104 5.61 -5.04 5.40
CA THR A 104 6.26 -6.26 5.87
C THR A 104 5.29 -7.44 5.82
N LEU A 105 5.83 -8.64 5.70
CA LEU A 105 5.12 -9.90 5.87
C LEU A 105 5.97 -10.84 6.71
N SER A 106 5.44 -11.33 7.82
CA SER A 106 6.19 -12.08 8.83
C SER A 106 7.46 -11.35 9.29
N GLY A 107 7.40 -10.01 9.37
CA GLY A 107 8.54 -9.16 9.74
C GLY A 107 9.65 -9.02 8.68
N ILE A 108 9.41 -9.52 7.46
CA ILE A 108 10.32 -9.39 6.31
C ILE A 108 9.80 -8.30 5.39
N PHE A 109 10.67 -7.41 4.93
CA PHE A 109 10.31 -6.44 3.90
C PHE A 109 10.14 -7.11 2.54
N ILE A 110 9.03 -6.81 1.89
CA ILE A 110 8.76 -7.28 0.53
C ILE A 110 9.49 -6.40 -0.50
N GLU A 111 9.64 -6.85 -1.75
CA GLU A 111 10.18 -6.06 -2.84
C GLU A 111 9.31 -4.81 -3.08
N GLY A 112 9.96 -3.64 -3.04
CA GLY A 112 9.27 -2.35 -3.05
C GLY A 112 8.69 -1.94 -1.68
N GLY A 113 8.45 -2.86 -0.75
CA GLY A 113 7.82 -2.58 0.55
C GLY A 113 8.58 -1.65 1.50
N GLN A 114 9.80 -1.20 1.15
CA GLN A 114 10.57 -0.25 1.93
C GLN A 114 10.47 1.18 1.40
N GLY A 115 9.92 2.06 2.24
CA GLY A 115 10.18 3.49 2.12
C GLY A 115 9.60 4.16 0.88
N PHE A 116 8.49 3.64 0.34
CA PHE A 116 7.73 4.39 -0.65
C PHE A 116 7.27 5.70 -0.02
N SER A 117 7.79 6.80 -0.57
CA SER A 117 7.39 8.14 -0.18
C SER A 117 6.75 8.84 -1.37
N GLN A 118 5.53 9.32 -1.16
CA GLN A 118 4.80 10.08 -2.18
C GLN A 118 4.11 11.28 -1.55
N THR A 119 3.76 12.24 -2.40
CA THR A 119 3.03 13.43 -1.96
C THR A 119 1.54 13.13 -1.89
N ILE A 120 0.91 13.47 -0.76
CA ILE A 120 -0.53 13.64 -0.65
C ILE A 120 -0.83 15.12 -0.90
N GLU A 121 -1.50 15.41 -2.00
CA GLU A 121 -1.93 16.74 -2.39
C GLU A 121 -3.16 17.16 -1.58
N ALA A 122 -3.24 18.45 -1.25
CA ALA A 122 -4.46 18.99 -0.68
C ALA A 122 -5.58 18.88 -1.72
N GLY A 123 -6.74 18.37 -1.32
CA GLY A 123 -7.92 18.36 -2.17
C GLY A 123 -8.23 19.77 -2.66
N GLY A 124 -8.68 19.89 -3.92
CA GLY A 124 -9.20 21.15 -4.43
C GLY A 124 -10.30 21.69 -3.51
N PRO A 125 -10.52 23.02 -3.47
CA PRO A 125 -11.63 23.56 -2.69
C PRO A 125 -12.92 22.84 -3.09
N LEU A 126 -13.69 22.37 -2.11
CA LEU A 126 -15.05 21.88 -2.35
C LEU A 126 -15.76 22.91 -3.23
N PRO A 127 -16.44 22.51 -4.32
CA PRO A 127 -17.19 23.47 -5.13
C PRO A 127 -18.12 24.22 -4.17
N ALA A 128 -17.99 25.55 -4.16
CA ALA A 128 -18.83 26.40 -3.32
C ALA A 128 -20.28 26.04 -3.62
N VAL A 129 -21.00 25.57 -2.59
CA VAL A 129 -22.44 25.34 -2.69
C VAL A 129 -23.06 26.70 -2.94
N SER A 130 -23.44 26.98 -4.19
CA SER A 130 -24.24 28.17 -4.51
C SER A 130 -25.56 28.04 -3.75
N ALA A 131 -25.78 28.94 -2.81
CA ALA A 131 -26.99 29.05 -1.99
C ALA A 131 -28.23 29.39 -2.82
#